data_AF-A0AAV2AJ33-F1
#
_entry.id   AF-A0AAV2AJ33-F1
#
_cell.length_a   1.000
_cell.length_b   1.000
_cell.length_c   1.000
_cell.angle_alpha   90.00
_cell.angle_beta   90.00
_cell.angle_gamma   90.00
#
_symmetry.space_group_name_H-M   'P 1'
#
loop_
_entity.id
_entity.type
_entity.pdbx_description
1 polymer ?
#
loop_
_entity_poly.entity_id
_entity_poly.type
_entity_poly.pdbx_seq_one_letter_code
_entity_poly.pdbx_strand_id
1 'polypeptide(L)'
;MLYYWLIFAGLISVAVCEDITPCSSRATCGACLASHNCAWCSAKVYKKSAPRCDKIDNLQERGCPNENIITPATASEILENEPLSDAGAVTGSAIQLKPQKLKLSLRAGDPAKFKVTFRQAEDYPVDLYYLMDLTFTMKKHKETLAELADTIAESMNNVTKNFRLGFGSFIDKVVMPYVDMVPDRLRNPCRDVYCNSPYGFRNHLSLNDDVTLFTKEVSRANLSGNLDNAEGGFDAIMQVIVCKEKIRWNDRSRKIILFATDGIFHYAGDGKLGGIVKPNDGSCHLDDDGYYTESIYQVCFIYKPYEKKILIAVNLNPF
;
A
#
# COMPACT_ATOMS: atom_id res chain seq x y z
N MET A 1 -19.93 45.05 47.62
CA MET A 1 -18.70 44.56 46.95
C MET A 1 -19.07 44.15 45.53
N LEU A 2 -18.74 45.00 44.55
CA LEU A 2 -18.98 44.76 43.12
C LEU A 2 -17.72 44.13 42.52
N TYR A 3 -17.82 42.90 42.03
CA TYR A 3 -16.76 42.25 41.24
C TYR A 3 -17.07 42.42 39.76
N TYR A 4 -16.30 43.28 39.07
CA TYR A 4 -16.33 43.41 37.61
C TYR A 4 -15.46 42.31 36.99
N TRP A 5 -16.07 41.44 36.17
CA TRP A 5 -15.35 40.52 35.30
C TRP A 5 -15.13 41.19 33.94
N LEU A 6 -13.87 41.48 33.61
CA LEU A 6 -13.46 41.92 32.27
C LEU A 6 -13.21 40.68 31.41
N ILE A 7 -14.11 40.40 30.46
CA ILE A 7 -13.89 39.39 29.41
C ILE A 7 -13.11 40.07 28.29
N PHE A 8 -11.83 39.70 28.15
CA PHE A 8 -10.99 40.09 27.02
C PHE A 8 -11.32 39.20 25.82
N ALA A 9 -12.12 39.70 24.87
CA ALA A 9 -12.30 39.05 23.58
C ALA A 9 -11.09 39.38 22.67
N GLY A 10 -10.09 38.50 22.67
CA GLY A 10 -8.95 38.60 21.75
C GLY A 10 -9.37 38.25 20.32
N LEU A 11 -9.37 39.25 19.43
CA LEU A 11 -9.45 39.06 17.98
C LEU A 11 -8.15 38.41 17.50
N ILE A 12 -8.17 37.10 17.29
CA ILE A 12 -7.12 36.40 16.55
C ILE A 12 -7.28 36.78 15.08
N SER A 13 -6.49 37.74 14.62
CA SER A 13 -6.33 38.02 13.19
C SER A 13 -5.59 36.83 12.57
N VAL A 14 -6.31 36.05 11.77
CA VAL A 14 -5.71 35.03 10.92
C VAL A 14 -4.96 35.76 9.82
N ALA A 15 -3.65 35.90 9.96
CA ALA A 15 -2.79 36.39 8.89
C ALA A 15 -2.79 35.34 7.76
N VAL A 16 -3.57 35.60 6.72
CA VAL A 16 -3.47 34.86 5.46
C VAL A 16 -2.18 35.34 4.80
N CYS A 17 -1.19 34.45 4.66
CA CYS A 17 -0.05 34.69 3.77
C CYS A 17 -0.57 34.73 2.33
N GLU A 18 -0.96 35.90 1.83
CA GLU A 18 -0.99 36.15 0.39
C GLU A 18 0.47 36.30 -0.09
N ASP A 19 0.83 35.65 -1.19
CA ASP A 19 2.13 35.85 -1.84
C ASP A 19 2.30 37.35 -2.20
N ILE A 20 3.17 38.05 -1.47
CA ILE A 20 3.30 39.53 -1.48
C ILE A 20 3.89 40.10 -2.79
N THR A 21 4.30 39.28 -3.77
CA THR A 21 4.77 39.80 -5.07
C THR A 21 3.61 40.22 -5.98
N PRO A 22 3.48 41.52 -6.33
CA PRO A 22 2.42 41.98 -7.23
C PRO A 22 2.57 41.35 -8.63
N CYS A 23 1.46 41.00 -9.28
CA CYS A 23 1.43 40.50 -10.65
C CYS A 23 2.26 41.38 -11.61
N SER A 24 2.19 42.70 -11.43
CA SER A 24 2.89 43.72 -12.22
C SER A 24 4.42 43.64 -12.20
N SER A 25 5.00 42.91 -11.25
CA SER A 25 6.45 42.69 -11.17
C SER A 25 6.96 41.65 -12.20
N ARG A 26 6.07 40.89 -12.85
CA ARG A 26 6.44 39.81 -13.77
C ARG A 26 6.59 40.33 -15.20
N ALA A 27 7.79 40.21 -15.76
CA ALA A 27 8.13 40.73 -17.09
C ALA A 27 7.72 39.84 -18.26
N THR A 28 7.48 38.54 -18.04
CA THR A 28 7.15 37.57 -19.09
C THR A 28 5.78 36.93 -18.87
N CYS A 29 5.13 36.53 -19.96
CA CYS A 29 3.82 35.85 -19.92
C CYS A 29 3.88 34.57 -19.06
N GLY A 30 4.90 33.73 -19.23
CA GLY A 30 5.05 32.49 -18.45
C GLY A 30 5.15 32.74 -16.94
N ALA A 31 5.99 33.70 -16.53
CA ALA A 31 6.15 34.04 -15.11
C ALA A 31 4.87 34.68 -14.52
N CYS A 32 4.13 35.42 -15.35
CA CYS A 32 2.84 35.99 -14.96
C CYS A 32 1.78 34.92 -14.70
N LEU A 33 1.59 34.00 -15.66
CA LEU A 33 0.56 32.97 -15.58
C LEU A 33 0.88 31.89 -14.55
N ALA A 34 2.16 31.76 -14.17
CA ALA A 34 2.61 30.92 -13.07
C ALA A 34 2.18 31.43 -11.67
N SER A 35 1.81 32.72 -11.58
CA SER A 35 1.38 33.34 -10.33
C SER A 35 -0.14 33.26 -10.19
N HIS A 36 -0.61 32.99 -8.97
CA HIS A 36 -2.03 32.88 -8.66
C HIS A 36 -2.74 34.23 -8.91
N ASN A 37 -3.97 34.17 -9.45
CA ASN A 37 -4.83 35.35 -9.73
C ASN A 37 -4.27 36.45 -10.65
N CYS A 38 -3.18 36.21 -11.39
CA CYS A 38 -2.68 37.15 -12.40
C CYS A 38 -3.29 36.90 -13.79
N ALA A 39 -3.14 37.83 -14.72
CA ALA A 39 -3.52 37.68 -16.12
C ALA A 39 -2.53 38.45 -17.00
N TRP A 40 -2.44 38.07 -18.28
CA TRP A 40 -1.48 38.67 -19.22
C TRP A 40 -2.17 39.34 -20.40
N CYS A 41 -1.81 40.58 -20.72
CA CYS A 41 -2.29 41.29 -21.90
C CYS A 41 -1.37 41.05 -23.12
N SER A 42 -1.88 40.35 -24.15
CA SER A 42 -1.16 40.06 -25.40
C SER A 42 -1.35 41.11 -26.50
N ALA A 43 -2.15 42.16 -26.25
CA ALA A 43 -2.48 43.18 -27.25
C ALA A 43 -1.22 43.86 -27.83
N LYS A 44 -1.17 44.00 -29.16
CA LYS A 44 -0.06 44.67 -29.87
C LYS A 44 -0.02 46.17 -29.57
N VAL A 45 -1.19 46.81 -29.54
CA VAL A 45 -1.37 48.21 -29.16
C VAL A 45 -1.81 48.25 -27.69
N TYR A 46 -0.86 48.51 -26.80
CA TYR A 46 -1.08 48.64 -25.35
C TYR A 46 -0.22 49.78 -24.80
N LYS A 47 -0.69 50.46 -23.76
CA LYS A 47 -0.01 51.62 -23.18
C LYS A 47 1.42 51.22 -22.74
N LYS A 48 2.46 51.83 -23.32
CA LYS A 48 3.87 51.46 -23.09
C LYS A 48 4.30 51.45 -21.63
N SER A 49 3.68 52.29 -20.79
CA SER A 49 3.98 52.38 -19.35
C SER A 49 3.14 51.44 -18.48
N ALA A 50 2.17 50.72 -19.05
CA ALA A 50 1.31 49.81 -18.31
C ALA A 50 1.93 48.40 -18.28
N PRO A 51 1.97 47.74 -17.11
CA PRO A 51 2.46 46.37 -17.00
C PRO A 51 1.51 45.44 -17.78
N ARG A 52 2.11 44.48 -18.50
CA ARG A 52 1.33 43.46 -19.23
C ARG A 52 0.81 42.34 -18.34
N CYS A 53 1.44 42.12 -17.19
CA CYS A 53 0.95 41.21 -16.17
C CYS A 53 0.23 42.00 -15.08
N ASP A 54 -1.05 41.73 -14.83
CA ASP A 54 -1.78 42.32 -13.71
C ASP A 54 -3.04 41.49 -13.40
N LYS A 55 -3.84 41.89 -12.40
CA LYS A 55 -5.19 41.33 -12.23
C LYS A 55 -6.07 41.64 -13.45
N ILE A 56 -7.08 40.81 -13.71
CA ILE A 56 -7.99 40.96 -14.87
C ILE A 56 -8.61 42.37 -14.88
N ASP A 57 -9.16 42.81 -13.75
CA ASP A 57 -9.82 44.11 -13.62
C ASP A 57 -8.86 45.28 -13.97
N ASN A 58 -7.64 45.25 -13.45
CA ASN A 58 -6.61 46.26 -13.72
C ASN A 58 -6.23 46.32 -15.21
N LEU A 59 -6.19 45.18 -15.91
CA LEU A 59 -5.87 45.14 -17.34
C LEU A 59 -7.01 45.74 -18.17
N GLN A 60 -8.26 45.48 -17.78
CA GLN A 60 -9.46 46.02 -18.44
C GLN A 60 -9.54 47.54 -18.27
N GLU A 61 -9.36 48.06 -17.06
CA GLU A 61 -9.34 49.50 -16.78
C GLU A 61 -8.27 50.24 -17.57
N ARG A 62 -7.14 49.57 -17.84
CA ARG A 62 -6.02 50.13 -18.62
C ARG A 62 -6.19 49.96 -20.13
N GLY A 63 -7.35 49.48 -20.58
CA GLY A 63 -7.71 49.40 -21.99
C GLY A 63 -7.14 48.18 -22.71
N CYS A 64 -6.80 47.09 -22.00
CA CYS A 64 -6.52 45.82 -22.67
C CYS A 64 -7.84 45.22 -23.17
N PRO A 65 -8.00 44.94 -24.49
CA PRO A 65 -9.19 44.28 -25.01
C PRO A 65 -9.37 42.89 -24.39
N ASN A 66 -10.59 42.51 -24.03
CA ASN A 66 -10.90 41.23 -23.37
C ASN A 66 -10.38 40.01 -24.15
N GLU A 67 -10.47 40.04 -25.48
CA GLU A 67 -9.96 39.01 -26.39
C GLU A 67 -8.43 38.82 -26.33
N ASN A 68 -7.70 39.83 -25.84
CA ASN A 68 -6.25 39.81 -25.69
C ASN A 68 -5.81 39.57 -24.23
N ILE A 69 -6.74 39.35 -23.30
CA ILE A 69 -6.43 38.98 -21.92
C ILE A 69 -6.30 37.45 -21.85
N ILE A 70 -5.09 36.98 -21.58
CA ILE A 70 -4.78 35.55 -21.42
C ILE A 70 -4.85 35.22 -19.94
N THR A 71 -5.78 34.33 -19.59
CA THR A 71 -5.90 33.73 -18.26
C THR A 71 -6.35 32.27 -18.41
N PRO A 72 -5.41 31.30 -18.39
CA PRO A 72 -5.77 29.90 -18.47
C PRO A 72 -6.63 29.54 -17.25
N ALA A 73 -7.85 29.08 -17.47
CA ALA A 73 -8.70 28.64 -16.38
C ALA A 73 -8.34 27.21 -15.98
N THR A 74 -8.33 26.94 -14.67
CA THR A 74 -8.33 25.57 -14.18
C THR A 74 -9.66 24.92 -14.52
N ALA A 75 -9.63 23.76 -15.19
CA ALA A 75 -10.81 23.07 -15.69
C ALA A 75 -10.70 21.55 -15.48
N SER A 76 -11.85 20.92 -15.26
CA SER A 76 -11.97 19.46 -15.18
C SER A 76 -13.00 18.96 -16.18
N GLU A 77 -12.62 17.96 -16.96
CA GLU A 77 -13.48 17.31 -17.95
C GLU A 77 -13.58 15.82 -17.59
N ILE A 78 -14.81 15.30 -17.48
CA ILE A 78 -15.05 13.89 -17.22
C ILE A 78 -15.02 13.14 -18.55
N LEU A 79 -14.10 12.19 -18.71
CA LEU A 79 -13.96 11.41 -19.93
C LEU A 79 -14.69 10.06 -19.85
N GLU A 80 -14.68 9.41 -18.68
CA GLU A 80 -15.36 8.13 -18.44
C GLU A 80 -16.08 8.19 -17.08
N ASN A 81 -17.38 7.89 -17.06
CA ASN A 81 -18.25 8.03 -15.88
C ASN A 81 -19.35 6.96 -15.81
N GLU A 82 -18.96 5.71 -15.96
CA GLU A 82 -19.84 4.58 -15.82
C GLU A 82 -20.46 4.54 -14.40
N PRO A 83 -21.74 4.14 -14.28
CA PRO A 83 -22.41 4.04 -13.00
C PRO A 83 -21.78 2.95 -12.12
N LEU A 84 -21.93 3.10 -10.80
CA LEU A 84 -21.46 2.09 -9.86
C LEU A 84 -22.29 0.82 -10.04
N SER A 85 -21.63 -0.33 -10.05
CA SER A 85 -22.24 -1.64 -10.27
C SER A 85 -21.66 -2.69 -9.32
N ASP A 86 -22.47 -3.71 -9.07
CA ASP A 86 -22.05 -4.88 -8.28
C ASP A 86 -21.40 -5.92 -9.19
N ALA A 87 -20.88 -7.01 -8.61
CA ALA A 87 -20.29 -8.08 -9.39
C ALA A 87 -21.35 -8.69 -10.33
N GLY A 88 -21.17 -8.49 -11.64
CA GLY A 88 -21.99 -9.17 -12.65
C GLY A 88 -21.53 -10.60 -12.89
N ALA A 89 -22.04 -11.23 -13.97
CA ALA A 89 -21.65 -12.59 -14.37
C ALA A 89 -20.14 -12.75 -14.66
N VAL A 90 -19.42 -11.64 -14.88
CA VAL A 90 -17.96 -11.63 -15.07
C VAL A 90 -17.28 -11.23 -13.77
N THR A 91 -16.44 -12.14 -13.24
CA THR A 91 -15.63 -11.93 -12.04
C THR A 91 -14.81 -10.64 -12.13
N GLY A 92 -14.97 -9.76 -11.14
CA GLY A 92 -14.23 -8.49 -11.10
C GLY A 92 -14.73 -7.40 -12.06
N SER A 93 -15.94 -7.51 -12.60
CA SER A 93 -16.57 -6.47 -13.44
C SER A 93 -17.18 -5.31 -12.65
N ALA A 94 -17.28 -5.42 -11.33
CA ALA A 94 -17.92 -4.43 -10.48
C ALA A 94 -17.22 -3.06 -10.55
N ILE A 95 -18.00 -2.01 -10.84
CA ILE A 95 -17.52 -0.63 -10.91
C ILE A 95 -17.72 0.01 -9.53
N GLN A 96 -16.63 0.13 -8.76
CA GLN A 96 -16.67 0.65 -7.38
C GLN A 96 -16.28 2.12 -7.26
N LEU A 97 -15.73 2.72 -8.32
CA LEU A 97 -15.32 4.12 -8.36
C LEU A 97 -15.93 4.81 -9.57
N LYS A 98 -16.41 6.04 -9.37
CA LYS A 98 -16.76 6.96 -10.45
C LYS A 98 -16.37 8.40 -10.11
N PRO A 99 -15.94 9.22 -11.10
CA PRO A 99 -15.68 8.85 -12.50
C PRO A 99 -14.42 7.99 -12.65
N GLN A 100 -14.29 7.24 -13.75
CA GLN A 100 -13.13 6.36 -14.00
C GLN A 100 -11.98 7.12 -14.66
N LYS A 101 -12.29 8.17 -15.43
CA LYS A 101 -11.28 8.97 -16.13
C LYS A 101 -11.64 10.44 -16.15
N LEU A 102 -10.66 11.25 -15.74
CA LEU A 102 -10.74 12.71 -15.67
C LEU A 102 -9.57 13.32 -16.43
N LYS A 103 -9.84 14.40 -17.16
CA LYS A 103 -8.83 15.28 -17.73
C LYS A 103 -8.84 16.58 -16.95
N LEU A 104 -7.72 16.86 -16.29
CA LEU A 104 -7.52 18.07 -15.50
C LEU A 104 -6.57 19.01 -16.25
N SER A 105 -7.04 20.22 -16.54
CA SER A 105 -6.23 21.33 -17.01
C SER A 105 -5.98 22.25 -15.82
N LEU A 106 -4.75 22.30 -15.33
CA LEU A 106 -4.39 23.05 -14.13
C LEU A 106 -3.61 24.31 -14.50
N ARG A 107 -4.02 25.44 -13.92
CA ARG A 107 -3.16 26.62 -13.85
C ARG A 107 -2.25 26.50 -12.63
N ALA A 108 -1.01 26.95 -12.76
CA ALA A 108 -0.04 26.93 -11.66
C ALA A 108 -0.55 27.80 -10.50
N GLY A 109 -0.53 27.22 -9.29
CA GLY A 109 -1.03 27.86 -8.07
C GLY A 109 -2.54 27.71 -7.83
N ASP A 110 -3.32 27.27 -8.84
CA ASP A 110 -4.76 27.13 -8.69
C ASP A 110 -5.13 25.71 -8.21
N PRO A 111 -5.95 25.58 -7.15
CA PRO A 111 -6.45 24.28 -6.71
C PRO A 111 -7.58 23.80 -7.63
N ALA A 112 -7.52 22.54 -8.07
CA ALA A 112 -8.66 21.86 -8.69
C ALA A 112 -9.40 20.98 -7.68
N LYS A 113 -10.74 21.01 -7.77
CA LYS A 113 -11.61 20.13 -6.98
C LYS A 113 -12.44 19.29 -7.93
N PHE A 114 -12.49 17.99 -7.68
CA PHE A 114 -13.37 17.06 -8.38
C PHE A 114 -13.93 16.06 -7.38
N LYS A 115 -15.11 15.51 -7.67
CA LYS A 115 -15.78 14.55 -6.80
C LYS A 115 -15.52 13.14 -7.27
N VAL A 116 -14.98 12.32 -6.38
CA VAL A 116 -14.91 10.86 -6.57
C VAL A 116 -15.95 10.23 -5.65
N THR A 117 -16.71 9.28 -6.19
CA THR A 117 -17.69 8.51 -5.43
C THR A 117 -17.22 7.06 -5.39
N PHE A 118 -17.15 6.49 -4.18
CA PHE A 118 -16.81 5.10 -3.94
C PHE A 118 -18.01 4.35 -3.36
N ARG A 119 -18.24 3.11 -3.82
CA ARG A 119 -19.14 2.15 -3.18
C ARG A 119 -18.50 0.78 -3.24
N GLN A 120 -18.48 0.09 -2.11
CA GLN A 120 -18.05 -1.29 -2.03
C GLN A 120 -19.07 -2.18 -2.75
N ALA A 121 -18.61 -2.99 -3.71
CA ALA A 121 -19.48 -3.94 -4.40
C ALA A 121 -19.79 -5.15 -3.52
N GLU A 122 -21.04 -5.62 -3.60
CA GLU A 122 -21.47 -6.91 -3.03
C GLU A 122 -20.86 -8.07 -3.82
N ASP A 123 -20.65 -9.21 -3.14
CA ASP A 123 -20.07 -10.45 -3.69
C ASP A 123 -18.78 -10.24 -4.51
N TYR A 124 -17.93 -9.31 -4.06
CA TYR A 124 -16.66 -9.05 -4.74
C TYR A 124 -15.62 -10.12 -4.37
N PRO A 125 -14.88 -10.69 -5.33
CA PRO A 125 -13.93 -11.79 -5.09
C PRO A 125 -12.91 -11.48 -4.01
N VAL A 126 -12.55 -12.50 -3.23
CA VAL A 126 -11.58 -12.41 -2.13
C VAL A 126 -10.51 -13.46 -2.29
N ASP A 127 -9.26 -13.01 -2.29
CA ASP A 127 -8.08 -13.85 -2.16
C ASP A 127 -7.50 -13.66 -0.75
N LEU A 128 -7.45 -14.73 0.03
CA LEU A 128 -6.85 -14.76 1.35
C LEU A 128 -5.60 -15.64 1.32
N TYR A 129 -4.44 -15.03 1.51
CA TYR A 129 -3.18 -15.76 1.64
C TYR A 129 -2.79 -15.82 3.11
N TYR A 130 -2.82 -17.03 3.68
CA TYR A 130 -2.45 -17.28 5.07
C TYR A 130 -0.93 -17.45 5.14
N LEU A 131 -0.26 -16.51 5.81
CA LEU A 131 1.18 -16.50 5.97
C LEU A 131 1.53 -16.77 7.43
N MET A 132 2.06 -17.95 7.70
CA MET A 132 2.21 -18.49 9.05
C MET A 132 3.66 -18.69 9.45
N ASP A 133 3.99 -18.21 10.64
CA ASP A 133 5.18 -18.62 11.37
C ASP A 133 5.10 -20.12 11.72
N LEU A 134 6.11 -20.90 11.32
CA LEU A 134 6.20 -22.33 11.61
C LEU A 134 7.33 -22.68 12.59
N THR A 135 7.77 -21.73 13.41
CA THR A 135 8.60 -22.02 14.58
C THR A 135 7.88 -22.99 15.53
N PHE A 136 8.65 -23.66 16.39
CA PHE A 136 8.11 -24.69 17.26
C PHE A 136 7.03 -24.19 18.22
N THR A 137 7.09 -22.93 18.63
CA THR A 137 6.09 -22.28 19.51
C THR A 137 4.70 -22.20 18.85
N MET A 138 4.66 -22.11 17.52
CA MET A 138 3.43 -22.05 16.72
C MET A 138 2.71 -23.39 16.53
N LYS A 139 3.20 -24.49 17.14
CA LYS A 139 2.62 -25.84 17.01
C LYS A 139 1.11 -25.87 17.22
N LYS A 140 0.64 -25.36 18.36
CA LYS A 140 -0.79 -25.38 18.72
C LYS A 140 -1.62 -24.57 17.73
N HIS A 141 -1.12 -23.42 17.30
CA HIS A 141 -1.80 -22.56 16.35
C HIS A 141 -1.94 -23.23 14.97
N LYS A 142 -0.94 -24.02 14.55
CA LYS A 142 -0.97 -24.77 13.29
C LYS A 142 -2.05 -25.87 13.32
N GLU A 143 -2.14 -26.59 14.44
CA GLU A 143 -3.15 -27.62 14.65
C GLU A 143 -4.57 -27.00 14.62
N THR A 144 -4.78 -25.90 15.32
CA THR A 144 -6.06 -25.17 15.29
C THR A 144 -6.40 -24.61 13.91
N LEU A 145 -5.42 -24.13 13.14
CA LEU A 145 -5.67 -23.66 11.77
C LEU A 145 -6.17 -24.78 10.86
N ALA A 146 -5.59 -25.97 10.97
CA ALA A 146 -6.02 -27.13 10.19
C ALA A 146 -7.47 -27.53 10.53
N GLU A 147 -7.87 -27.42 11.81
CA GLU A 147 -9.24 -27.71 12.25
C GLU A 147 -10.27 -26.67 11.79
N LEU A 148 -9.88 -25.39 11.73
CA LEU A 148 -10.78 -24.27 11.41
C LEU A 148 -10.87 -23.93 9.93
N ALA A 149 -10.07 -24.57 9.07
CA ALA A 149 -10.02 -24.27 7.64
C ALA A 149 -11.38 -24.36 6.95
N ASP A 150 -12.16 -25.41 7.25
CA ASP A 150 -13.51 -25.60 6.70
C ASP A 150 -14.46 -24.50 7.18
N THR A 151 -14.39 -24.14 8.46
CA THR A 151 -15.20 -23.04 9.04
C THR A 151 -14.88 -21.69 8.40
N ILE A 152 -13.61 -21.42 8.09
CA ILE A 152 -13.20 -20.20 7.38
C ILE A 152 -13.83 -20.18 5.99
N ALA A 153 -13.74 -21.28 5.25
CA ALA A 153 -14.31 -21.37 3.91
C ALA A 153 -15.85 -21.23 3.90
N GLU A 154 -16.54 -21.92 4.81
CA GLU A 154 -18.00 -21.81 4.96
C GLU A 154 -18.44 -20.38 5.32
N SER A 155 -17.74 -19.75 6.27
CA SER A 155 -18.02 -18.37 6.67
C SER A 155 -17.80 -17.39 5.52
N MET A 156 -16.75 -17.59 4.73
CA MET A 156 -16.45 -16.75 3.57
C MET A 156 -17.39 -16.98 2.40
N ASN A 157 -17.95 -18.19 2.23
CA ASN A 157 -18.96 -18.49 1.21
C ASN A 157 -20.30 -17.74 1.44
N ASN A 158 -20.55 -17.31 2.68
CA ASN A 158 -21.68 -16.43 2.99
C ASN A 158 -21.41 -14.96 2.64
N VAL A 159 -20.14 -14.58 2.43
CA VAL A 159 -19.72 -13.21 2.08
C VAL A 159 -19.47 -13.06 0.58
N THR A 160 -18.81 -14.05 -0.03
CA THR A 160 -18.60 -14.09 -1.48
C THR A 160 -18.56 -15.52 -2.03
N LYS A 161 -19.04 -15.70 -3.27
CA LYS A 161 -18.93 -16.95 -4.01
C LYS A 161 -17.56 -17.18 -4.65
N ASN A 162 -16.74 -16.15 -4.72
CA ASN A 162 -15.42 -16.20 -5.34
C ASN A 162 -14.32 -16.04 -4.27
N PHE A 163 -14.16 -17.07 -3.44
CA PHE A 163 -13.17 -17.10 -2.38
C PHE A 163 -12.02 -18.06 -2.74
N ARG A 164 -10.78 -17.60 -2.55
CA ARG A 164 -9.58 -18.42 -2.75
C ARG A 164 -8.65 -18.33 -1.55
N LEU A 165 -8.06 -19.47 -1.21
CA LEU A 165 -7.11 -19.65 -0.11
C LEU A 165 -5.73 -20.04 -0.64
N GLY A 166 -4.71 -19.49 0.00
CA GLY A 166 -3.31 -19.83 -0.23
C GLY A 166 -2.58 -19.94 1.11
N PHE A 167 -1.48 -20.67 1.13
CA PHE A 167 -0.71 -20.93 2.35
C PHE A 167 0.79 -20.78 2.09
N GLY A 168 1.46 -20.05 2.96
CA GLY A 168 2.91 -19.92 2.99
C GLY A 168 3.40 -19.88 4.42
N SER A 169 4.68 -20.17 4.60
CA SER A 169 5.31 -20.11 5.91
C SER A 169 6.68 -19.50 5.89
N PHE A 170 7.12 -19.05 7.07
CA PHE A 170 8.42 -18.47 7.29
C PHE A 170 8.99 -18.91 8.63
N ILE A 171 10.31 -18.85 8.75
CA ILE A 171 11.08 -18.99 9.99
C ILE A 171 12.00 -17.77 10.03
N ASP A 172 13.26 -17.95 9.64
CA ASP A 172 14.21 -16.86 9.54
C ASP A 172 15.37 -17.19 8.58
N LYS A 173 16.25 -16.23 8.38
CA LYS A 173 17.44 -16.32 7.54
C LYS A 173 18.40 -17.36 8.11
N VAL A 174 18.79 -18.32 7.26
CA VAL A 174 19.65 -19.44 7.66
C VAL A 174 21.13 -19.03 7.73
N VAL A 175 21.44 -18.11 8.65
CA VAL A 175 22.79 -17.62 8.98
C VAL A 175 22.88 -17.34 10.48
N MET A 176 24.10 -17.37 11.04
CA MET A 176 24.33 -16.83 12.38
C MET A 176 24.06 -15.31 12.39
N PRO A 177 23.51 -14.72 13.47
CA PRO A 177 23.17 -15.35 14.74
C PRO A 177 21.73 -15.90 14.85
N TYR A 178 20.93 -15.82 13.78
CA TYR A 178 19.51 -16.20 13.79
C TYR A 178 19.32 -17.72 13.86
N VAL A 179 20.20 -18.50 13.24
CA VAL A 179 20.11 -19.96 13.20
C VAL A 179 21.40 -20.62 13.68
N ASP A 180 21.28 -21.72 14.42
CA ASP A 180 22.40 -22.55 14.85
C ASP A 180 22.97 -23.36 13.67
N MET A 181 24.16 -22.96 13.21
CA MET A 181 24.82 -23.54 12.04
C MET A 181 25.53 -24.88 12.33
N VAL A 182 25.46 -25.41 13.56
CA VAL A 182 25.97 -26.76 13.86
C VAL A 182 25.22 -27.79 13.00
N PRO A 183 25.90 -28.70 12.27
CA PRO A 183 25.23 -29.61 11.32
C PRO A 183 24.07 -30.43 11.89
N ASP A 184 24.17 -30.88 13.14
CA ASP A 184 23.07 -31.59 13.81
C ASP A 184 21.86 -30.70 14.08
N ARG A 185 22.10 -29.41 14.35
CA ARG A 185 21.05 -28.40 14.63
C ARG A 185 20.40 -27.89 13.35
N LEU A 186 21.15 -27.77 12.26
CA LEU A 186 20.58 -27.51 10.93
C LEU A 186 19.69 -28.66 10.46
N ARG A 187 20.05 -29.91 10.74
CA ARG A 187 19.20 -31.07 10.44
C ARG A 187 17.96 -31.15 11.33
N ASN A 188 18.10 -30.83 12.62
CA ASN A 188 16.99 -30.82 13.56
C ASN A 188 17.13 -29.67 14.59
N PRO A 189 16.49 -28.51 14.37
CA PRO A 189 16.62 -27.37 15.27
C PRO A 189 15.96 -27.61 16.63
N CYS A 190 14.95 -28.50 16.70
CA CYS A 190 14.17 -28.78 17.91
C CYS A 190 14.78 -29.83 18.85
N ARG A 191 16.05 -30.21 18.61
CA ARG A 191 16.85 -31.11 19.45
C ARG A 191 16.22 -32.50 19.62
N ASP A 192 15.40 -32.68 20.66
CA ASP A 192 14.82 -33.96 21.08
C ASP A 192 13.57 -34.33 20.28
N VAL A 193 12.90 -33.32 19.72
CA VAL A 193 11.74 -33.49 18.84
C VAL A 193 12.18 -33.24 17.41
N TYR A 194 11.65 -34.00 16.45
CA TYR A 194 11.94 -33.77 15.03
C TYR A 194 11.31 -32.47 14.54
N CYS A 195 12.12 -31.64 13.89
CA CYS A 195 11.73 -30.45 13.15
C CYS A 195 12.46 -30.40 11.83
N ASN A 196 11.84 -29.78 10.82
CA ASN A 196 12.49 -29.54 9.54
C ASN A 196 13.63 -28.53 9.70
N SER A 197 14.62 -28.63 8.80
CA SER A 197 15.67 -27.63 8.66
C SER A 197 15.09 -26.22 8.46
N PRO A 198 15.71 -25.18 9.05
CA PRO A 198 15.26 -23.80 8.93
C PRO A 198 15.36 -23.27 7.50
N TYR A 199 14.50 -22.32 7.16
CA TYR A 199 14.40 -21.66 5.86
C TYR A 199 13.77 -20.27 6.04
N GLY A 200 14.05 -19.35 5.12
CA GLY A 200 13.49 -17.99 5.21
C GLY A 200 11.98 -17.94 4.96
N PHE A 201 11.56 -18.27 3.73
CA PHE A 201 10.16 -18.32 3.32
C PHE A 201 9.91 -19.48 2.37
N ARG A 202 8.73 -20.09 2.47
CA ARG A 202 8.22 -21.07 1.52
C ARG A 202 6.75 -20.82 1.18
N ASN A 203 6.44 -20.79 -0.12
CA ASN A 203 5.09 -20.86 -0.64
C ASN A 203 4.66 -22.34 -0.75
N HIS A 204 3.84 -22.82 0.19
CA HIS A 204 3.34 -24.20 0.18
C HIS A 204 2.19 -24.38 -0.82
N LEU A 205 1.27 -23.42 -0.85
CA LEU A 205 0.06 -23.51 -1.65
C LEU A 205 -0.27 -22.16 -2.29
N SER A 206 -0.25 -22.13 -3.61
CA SER A 206 -0.75 -20.99 -4.40
C SER A 206 -2.26 -20.83 -4.24
N LEU A 207 -2.77 -19.60 -4.40
CA LEU A 207 -4.19 -19.29 -4.28
C LEU A 207 -5.07 -20.16 -5.19
N ASN A 208 -6.00 -20.90 -4.58
CA ASN A 208 -6.99 -21.74 -5.24
C ASN A 208 -8.28 -21.85 -4.40
N ASP A 209 -9.29 -22.51 -4.95
CA ASP A 209 -10.62 -22.71 -4.37
C ASP A 209 -10.80 -24.06 -3.65
N ASP A 210 -9.76 -24.91 -3.60
CA ASP A 210 -9.76 -26.22 -2.94
C ASP A 210 -9.35 -26.10 -1.47
N VAL A 211 -10.36 -25.98 -0.60
CA VAL A 211 -10.22 -25.92 0.86
C VAL A 211 -9.61 -27.20 1.41
N THR A 212 -9.92 -28.36 0.82
CA THR A 212 -9.37 -29.65 1.28
C THR A 212 -7.87 -29.70 1.04
N LEU A 213 -7.41 -29.18 -0.10
CA LEU A 213 -5.98 -29.04 -0.39
C LEU A 213 -5.31 -28.08 0.59
N PHE A 214 -5.94 -26.96 0.93
CA PHE A 214 -5.43 -26.06 1.97
C PHE A 214 -5.22 -26.77 3.31
N THR A 215 -6.25 -27.45 3.82
CA THR A 215 -6.18 -28.19 5.10
C THR A 215 -5.07 -29.24 5.07
N LYS A 216 -4.93 -29.93 3.93
CA LYS A 216 -3.89 -30.95 3.71
C LYS A 216 -2.49 -30.36 3.75
N GLU A 217 -2.25 -29.24 3.07
CA GLU A 217 -0.92 -28.61 3.02
C GLU A 217 -0.54 -27.98 4.38
N VAL A 218 -1.48 -27.35 5.09
CA VAL A 218 -1.25 -26.88 6.48
C VAL A 218 -0.91 -28.03 7.42
N SER A 219 -1.61 -29.15 7.30
CA SER A 219 -1.37 -30.33 8.13
C SER A 219 0.01 -30.95 7.85
N ARG A 220 0.42 -31.01 6.57
CA ARG A 220 1.70 -31.55 6.11
C ARG A 220 2.90 -30.67 6.42
N ALA A 221 2.72 -29.36 6.54
CA ALA A 221 3.82 -28.45 6.82
C ALA A 221 4.38 -28.73 8.23
N ASN A 222 5.63 -29.21 8.28
CA ASN A 222 6.32 -29.48 9.54
C ASN A 222 6.82 -28.19 10.19
N LEU A 223 6.93 -28.22 11.51
CA LEU A 223 7.55 -27.15 12.29
C LEU A 223 9.06 -27.11 12.06
N SER A 224 9.65 -25.96 12.33
CA SER A 224 11.08 -25.71 12.33
C SER A 224 11.47 -24.85 13.56
N GLY A 225 12.66 -24.25 13.54
CA GLY A 225 13.10 -23.35 14.60
C GLY A 225 14.39 -22.62 14.27
N ASN A 226 14.57 -21.50 14.95
CA ASN A 226 15.68 -20.56 14.96
C ASN A 226 16.20 -20.40 16.41
N LEU A 227 17.18 -19.51 16.62
CA LEU A 227 17.85 -19.27 17.90
C LEU A 227 17.26 -18.10 18.68
N ASP A 228 16.85 -17.04 17.98
CA ASP A 228 16.30 -15.83 18.56
C ASP A 228 14.77 -15.83 18.54
N ASN A 229 14.17 -14.74 19.04
CA ASN A 229 12.72 -14.59 19.19
C ASN A 229 12.11 -13.70 18.09
N ALA A 230 12.93 -13.25 17.14
CA ALA A 230 12.53 -12.45 16.01
C ALA A 230 12.52 -13.32 14.77
N GLU A 231 11.51 -13.13 13.93
CA GLU A 231 11.30 -13.97 12.74
C GLU A 231 11.48 -13.18 11.45
N GLY A 232 11.84 -13.89 10.38
CA GLY A 232 12.05 -13.37 9.02
C GLY A 232 10.75 -13.07 8.25
N GLY A 233 9.64 -12.81 8.95
CA GLY A 233 8.30 -12.70 8.34
C GLY A 233 8.15 -11.59 7.30
N PHE A 234 8.95 -10.53 7.35
CA PHE A 234 8.89 -9.44 6.37
C PHE A 234 9.47 -9.81 5.00
N ASP A 235 10.44 -10.73 4.95
CA ASP A 235 10.89 -11.30 3.66
C ASP A 235 9.74 -12.08 3.01
N ALA A 236 9.01 -12.83 3.81
CA ALA A 236 7.88 -13.60 3.34
C ALA A 236 6.73 -12.71 2.82
N ILE A 237 6.38 -11.65 3.56
CA ILE A 237 5.41 -10.64 3.11
C ILE A 237 5.86 -10.06 1.76
N MET A 238 7.13 -9.67 1.63
CA MET A 238 7.65 -9.13 0.38
C MET A 238 7.45 -10.12 -0.77
N GLN A 239 7.91 -11.37 -0.63
CA GLN A 239 7.78 -12.38 -1.69
C GLN A 239 6.32 -12.68 -2.03
N VAL A 240 5.42 -12.77 -1.05
CA VAL A 240 3.98 -12.92 -1.28
C VAL A 240 3.39 -11.72 -2.04
N ILE A 241 3.93 -10.52 -1.82
CA ILE A 241 3.52 -9.31 -2.52
C ILE A 241 3.95 -9.36 -3.99
N VAL A 242 5.24 -9.56 -4.26
CA VAL A 242 5.83 -9.36 -5.60
C VAL A 242 5.72 -10.58 -6.52
N CYS A 243 5.66 -11.80 -5.97
CA CYS A 243 5.57 -13.04 -6.75
C CYS A 243 4.14 -13.33 -7.25
N LYS A 244 3.58 -12.42 -8.05
CA LYS A 244 2.17 -12.47 -8.50
C LYS A 244 1.78 -13.79 -9.14
N GLU A 245 2.63 -14.32 -10.02
CA GLU A 245 2.38 -15.55 -10.78
C GLU A 245 2.53 -16.82 -9.92
N LYS A 246 3.58 -16.89 -9.09
CA LYS A 246 3.84 -18.03 -8.20
C LYS A 246 2.80 -18.11 -7.06
N ILE A 247 2.28 -16.98 -6.60
CA ILE A 247 1.21 -16.93 -5.59
C ILE A 247 -0.19 -17.03 -6.21
N ARG A 248 -0.34 -16.64 -7.49
CA ARG A 248 -1.58 -16.62 -8.28
C ARG A 248 -2.64 -15.62 -7.81
N TRP A 249 -2.22 -14.39 -7.48
CA TRP A 249 -3.15 -13.30 -7.16
C TRP A 249 -4.09 -13.00 -8.33
N ASN A 250 -5.40 -12.86 -8.06
CA ASN A 250 -6.36 -12.44 -9.07
C ASN A 250 -6.26 -10.92 -9.22
N ASP A 251 -6.17 -10.40 -10.44
CA ASP A 251 -6.07 -8.96 -10.68
C ASP A 251 -7.24 -8.18 -10.10
N ARG A 252 -8.44 -8.79 -10.06
CA ARG A 252 -9.69 -8.15 -9.66
C ARG A 252 -10.36 -8.83 -8.46
N SER A 253 -9.59 -8.93 -7.39
CA SER A 253 -10.02 -9.42 -6.07
C SER A 253 -9.57 -8.48 -4.96
N ARG A 254 -10.25 -8.56 -3.81
CA ARG A 254 -9.72 -8.09 -2.53
C ARG A 254 -8.60 -9.04 -2.11
N LYS A 255 -7.41 -8.48 -1.91
CA LYS A 255 -6.19 -9.24 -1.56
C LYS A 255 -5.90 -9.04 -0.09
N ILE A 256 -5.99 -10.11 0.67
CA ILE A 256 -5.77 -10.12 2.11
C ILE A 256 -4.59 -11.04 2.38
N ILE A 257 -3.58 -10.51 3.07
CA ILE A 257 -2.51 -11.32 3.64
C ILE A 257 -2.79 -11.38 5.14
N LEU A 258 -3.04 -12.59 5.64
CA LEU A 258 -3.16 -12.81 7.08
C LEU A 258 -1.82 -13.29 7.59
N PHE A 259 -1.15 -12.42 8.33
CA PHE A 259 0.18 -12.67 8.90
C PHE A 259 0.01 -13.14 10.35
N ALA A 260 0.42 -14.37 10.64
CA ALA A 260 0.26 -15.04 11.92
C ALA A 260 1.61 -15.44 12.52
N THR A 261 1.93 -14.91 13.71
CA THR A 261 3.14 -15.21 14.48
C THR A 261 2.88 -14.96 15.97
N ASP A 262 3.67 -15.60 16.82
CA ASP A 262 3.78 -15.33 18.26
C ASP A 262 5.12 -14.66 18.64
N GLY A 263 5.97 -14.37 17.65
CA GLY A 263 7.25 -13.68 17.80
C GLY A 263 7.20 -12.19 17.42
N ILE A 264 8.36 -11.53 17.57
CA ILE A 264 8.61 -10.24 16.92
C ILE A 264 9.17 -10.49 15.50
N PHE A 265 9.42 -9.44 14.72
CA PHE A 265 9.91 -9.57 13.35
C PHE A 265 11.20 -8.77 13.13
N HIS A 266 12.07 -9.30 12.27
CA HIS A 266 13.22 -8.58 11.77
C HIS A 266 12.83 -7.53 10.73
N TYR A 267 13.52 -6.38 10.78
CA TYR A 267 13.36 -5.30 9.81
C TYR A 267 14.70 -4.92 9.15
N ALA A 268 14.66 -4.01 8.18
CA ALA A 268 15.85 -3.62 7.45
C ALA A 268 16.93 -3.07 8.40
N GLY A 269 18.12 -3.63 8.30
CA GLY A 269 19.24 -3.31 9.21
C GLY A 269 19.64 -4.49 10.09
N ASP A 270 18.68 -5.30 10.55
CA ASP A 270 18.95 -6.44 11.43
C ASP A 270 19.86 -7.46 10.77
N GLY A 271 19.68 -7.69 9.46
CA GLY A 271 20.51 -8.56 8.62
C GLY A 271 22.02 -8.28 8.68
N LYS A 272 22.42 -7.06 9.09
CA LYS A 272 23.83 -6.69 9.28
C LYS A 272 24.52 -7.59 10.32
N LEU A 273 23.79 -8.08 11.33
CA LEU A 273 24.32 -9.01 12.33
C LEU A 273 24.75 -10.34 11.70
N GLY A 274 24.02 -10.81 10.68
CA GLY A 274 24.38 -12.00 9.90
C GLY A 274 25.23 -11.74 8.67
N GLY A 275 25.85 -10.55 8.55
CA GLY A 275 26.71 -10.19 7.42
C GLY A 275 25.94 -9.85 6.13
N ILE A 276 24.63 -9.73 6.19
CA ILE A 276 23.76 -9.42 5.06
C ILE A 276 23.60 -7.90 4.97
N VAL A 277 24.17 -7.30 3.93
CA VAL A 277 24.21 -5.83 3.77
C VAL A 277 23.56 -5.32 2.49
N LYS A 278 23.24 -6.22 1.55
CA LYS A 278 22.57 -5.86 0.29
C LYS A 278 21.09 -5.54 0.59
N PRO A 279 20.59 -4.35 0.22
CA PRO A 279 19.17 -4.01 0.32
C PRO A 279 18.29 -4.99 -0.46
N ASN A 280 17.06 -5.21 0.03
CA ASN A 280 16.03 -5.93 -0.73
C ASN A 280 15.74 -5.21 -2.05
N ASP A 281 15.68 -5.95 -3.16
CA ASP A 281 15.46 -5.39 -4.49
C ASP A 281 13.96 -5.27 -4.87
N GLY A 282 13.05 -5.74 -4.03
CA GLY A 282 11.61 -5.73 -4.29
C GLY A 282 11.19 -6.62 -5.47
N SER A 283 11.99 -7.65 -5.79
CA SER A 283 11.73 -8.59 -6.88
C SER A 283 11.39 -10.00 -6.37
N CYS A 284 10.75 -10.78 -7.23
CA CYS A 284 10.38 -12.16 -6.91
C CYS A 284 11.57 -13.10 -7.07
N HIS A 285 11.85 -13.89 -6.02
CA HIS A 285 12.96 -14.85 -5.96
C HIS A 285 12.50 -16.17 -5.36
N LEU A 286 11.39 -16.72 -5.86
CA LEU A 286 10.93 -18.07 -5.52
C LEU A 286 11.41 -19.07 -6.55
N ASP A 287 11.98 -20.17 -6.09
CA ASP A 287 12.27 -21.32 -6.94
C ASP A 287 10.99 -22.09 -7.33
N ASP A 288 11.15 -23.27 -7.92
CA ASP A 288 10.03 -24.11 -8.35
C ASP A 288 9.38 -24.88 -7.20
N ASP A 289 10.10 -25.07 -6.08
CA ASP A 289 9.59 -25.68 -4.84
C ASP A 289 8.97 -24.65 -3.88
N GLY A 290 9.01 -23.37 -4.26
CA GLY A 290 8.42 -22.25 -3.56
C GLY A 290 9.30 -21.63 -2.49
N TYR A 291 10.60 -21.95 -2.41
CA TYR A 291 11.51 -21.37 -1.44
C TYR A 291 12.06 -20.02 -1.90
N TYR A 292 12.24 -19.11 -0.94
CA TYR A 292 12.92 -17.84 -1.18
C TYR A 292 14.43 -18.01 -1.25
N THR A 293 15.00 -17.82 -2.45
CA THR A 293 16.40 -18.10 -2.74
C THR A 293 17.36 -16.98 -2.30
N GLU A 294 16.87 -15.75 -2.15
CA GLU A 294 17.68 -14.58 -1.77
C GLU A 294 17.69 -14.28 -0.26
N SER A 295 17.15 -15.18 0.57
CA SER A 295 16.98 -14.98 2.02
C SER A 295 18.28 -14.63 2.75
N ILE A 296 19.38 -15.30 2.40
CA ILE A 296 20.70 -15.09 3.00
C ILE A 296 21.54 -14.00 2.29
N TYR A 297 21.01 -13.41 1.22
CA TYR A 297 21.74 -12.44 0.41
C TYR A 297 21.20 -11.02 0.56
N GLN A 298 19.93 -10.84 0.92
CA GLN A 298 19.26 -9.54 1.00
C GLN A 298 18.70 -9.25 2.40
N VAL A 299 18.82 -8.01 2.90
CA VAL A 299 18.16 -7.60 4.15
C VAL A 299 16.64 -7.47 3.95
N CYS A 300 15.86 -7.52 5.03
CA CYS A 300 14.42 -7.28 4.99
C CYS A 300 14.08 -5.93 4.31
N PHE A 301 12.95 -5.87 3.62
CA PHE A 301 12.46 -4.64 2.99
C PHE A 301 11.74 -3.73 4.02
N ILE A 302 12.01 -2.42 3.97
CA ILE A 302 11.08 -1.43 4.54
C ILE A 302 10.09 -1.07 3.43
N TYR A 303 8.82 -1.40 3.67
CA TYR A 303 7.71 -1.22 2.74
C TYR A 303 7.69 0.18 2.09
N LYS A 304 7.90 0.27 0.77
CA LYS A 304 7.50 1.45 -0.01
C LYS A 304 6.01 1.34 -0.35
N PRO A 305 5.17 2.34 -0.01
CA PRO A 305 3.71 2.23 0.06
C PRO A 305 2.93 2.10 -1.27
N TYR A 306 3.54 1.59 -2.34
CA TYR A 306 2.96 1.64 -3.68
C TYR A 306 2.09 0.42 -4.06
N GLU A 307 2.07 -0.66 -3.29
CA GLU A 307 1.26 -1.85 -3.60
C GLU A 307 -0.03 -1.94 -2.76
N LYS A 308 -1.20 -1.91 -3.41
CA LYS A 308 -2.49 -1.97 -2.72
C LYS A 308 -2.83 -3.41 -2.28
N LYS A 309 -2.25 -3.88 -1.18
CA LYS A 309 -2.70 -5.10 -0.47
C LYS A 309 -3.03 -4.77 0.99
N ILE A 310 -4.04 -5.41 1.55
CA ILE A 310 -4.40 -5.24 2.96
C ILE A 310 -3.60 -6.28 3.75
N LEU A 311 -2.68 -5.80 4.57
CA LEU A 311 -1.99 -6.63 5.56
C LEU A 311 -2.83 -6.64 6.84
N ILE A 312 -3.27 -7.83 7.25
CA ILE A 312 -3.88 -8.04 8.56
C ILE A 312 -2.85 -8.81 9.39
N ALA A 313 -2.19 -8.12 10.31
CA ALA A 313 -1.29 -8.74 11.27
C ALA A 313 -2.10 -9.21 12.48
N VAL A 314 -2.01 -10.50 12.80
CA VAL A 314 -2.63 -11.12 13.97
C VAL A 314 -1.51 -11.59 14.89
N ASN A 315 -1.33 -10.91 16.03
CA ASN A 315 -0.45 -11.37 17.09
C ASN A 315 -1.23 -12.40 17.92
N LEU A 316 -0.70 -13.62 18.01
CA LEU A 316 -1.38 -14.75 18.64
C LEU A 316 -0.99 -14.99 20.11
N ASN A 317 -0.16 -14.12 20.70
CA ASN A 317 0.18 -14.21 22.11
C ASN A 317 -1.04 -13.89 23.01
N PRO A 318 -1.33 -14.73 24.03
CA PRO A 318 -2.17 -14.30 25.13
C PRO A 318 -1.40 -13.25 25.94
N PHE A 319 -2.02 -12.10 26.21
CA PHE A 319 -1.52 -11.14 27.21
C PHE A 319 -1.34 -11.80 28.57
#